data_AF-A0A535QSE7-F1
#
_entry.id   AF-A0A535QSE7-F1
#
_cell.length_a   1.000
_cell.length_b   1.000
_cell.length_c   1.000
_cell.angle_alpha   90.00
_cell.angle_beta   90.00
_cell.angle_gamma   90.00
#
_symmetry.space_group_name_H-M   'P 1'
#
loop_
_entity.id
_entity.type
_entity.pdbx_description
1 polymer ?
#
loop_
_entity_poly.entity_id
_entity_poly.type
_entity_poly.pdbx_seq_one_letter_code
_entity_poly.pdbx_strand_id
1 'polypeptide(L)'
;MQLGRLETGIRDSTVAAIDSGGDLHMWEDPERGKRKAVLAKLRAQLLGPQKLPVKVRRPGRIPCPLQAGDVFLLTLADGRKARLRTLAVEGHRLGDFPIVELIDRRGRRFRQYRGDDAFDPVGSKEKWARFEIVDGIRDVPRPEDIQVVARGAPPKGPVTVITSMGWRALRMECARLLDEPGAQPQRGLFR
;
A
#
# COMPACT_ATOMS: atom_id res chain seq x y z
N MET A 1 11.39 -12.96 18.72
CA MET A 1 10.31 -13.54 17.89
C MET A 1 10.87 -14.69 17.06
N GLN A 2 10.36 -15.91 17.28
CA GLN A 2 10.66 -17.06 16.45
C GLN A 2 9.64 -17.08 15.30
N LEU A 3 10.08 -16.84 14.06
CA LEU A 3 9.19 -16.77 12.90
C LEU A 3 9.17 -18.11 12.16
N GLY A 4 7.99 -18.54 11.72
CA GLY A 4 7.84 -19.64 10.76
C GLY A 4 8.02 -21.05 11.31
N ARG A 5 8.04 -21.25 12.63
CA ARG A 5 7.96 -22.59 13.22
C ARG A 5 6.49 -23.00 13.34
N LEU A 6 6.18 -24.17 12.79
CA LEU A 6 4.90 -24.83 12.97
C LEU A 6 4.74 -25.24 14.43
N GLU A 7 3.72 -24.68 15.08
CA GLU A 7 3.33 -25.04 16.44
C GLU A 7 2.61 -26.40 16.43
N THR A 8 2.81 -27.19 17.48
CA THR A 8 2.24 -28.54 17.59
C THR A 8 0.72 -28.51 17.57
N GLY A 9 0.09 -27.58 18.30
CA GLY A 9 -1.38 -27.44 18.31
C GLY A 9 -1.95 -27.14 16.92
N ILE A 10 -1.30 -26.27 16.14
CA ILE A 10 -1.70 -25.97 14.77
C ILE A 10 -1.48 -27.16 13.84
N ARG A 11 -0.34 -27.86 13.96
CA ARG A 11 -0.07 -29.10 13.21
C ARG A 11 -1.17 -30.13 13.45
N ASP A 12 -1.46 -30.43 14.71
CA ASP A 12 -2.35 -31.52 15.09
C ASP A 12 -3.79 -31.22 14.67
N SER A 13 -4.24 -29.97 14.86
CA SER A 13 -5.55 -29.50 14.37
C SER A 13 -5.65 -29.57 12.84
N THR A 14 -4.60 -29.17 12.12
CA THR A 14 -4.58 -29.22 10.64
C THR A 14 -4.61 -30.66 10.14
N VAL A 15 -3.85 -31.57 10.75
CA VAL A 15 -3.87 -33.01 10.40
C VAL A 15 -5.26 -33.59 10.65
N ALA A 16 -5.89 -33.28 11.78
CA ALA A 16 -7.25 -33.73 12.07
C ALA A 16 -8.28 -33.24 11.04
N ALA A 17 -8.15 -31.99 10.57
CA ALA A 17 -9.00 -31.43 9.53
C ALA A 17 -8.78 -32.08 8.15
N ILE A 18 -7.55 -32.48 7.83
CA ILE A 18 -7.25 -33.25 6.61
C ILE A 18 -7.85 -34.65 6.71
N ASP A 19 -7.69 -35.30 7.86
CA ASP A 19 -8.12 -36.68 8.09
C ASP A 19 -9.65 -36.80 8.16
N SER A 20 -10.36 -35.74 8.56
CA SER A 20 -11.84 -35.67 8.51
C SER A 20 -12.39 -35.46 7.09
N GLY A 21 -11.54 -35.22 6.10
CA GLY A 21 -11.94 -34.97 4.71
C GLY A 21 -12.40 -33.54 4.42
N GLY A 22 -12.60 -32.70 5.45
CA GLY A 22 -12.93 -31.27 5.36
C GLY A 22 -13.91 -30.91 4.22
N ASP A 23 -13.56 -29.86 3.48
CA ASP A 23 -14.37 -29.33 2.38
C ASP A 23 -14.18 -30.07 1.05
N LEU A 24 -13.54 -31.25 1.02
CA LEU A 24 -13.33 -31.99 -0.23
C LEU A 24 -14.66 -32.33 -0.93
N HIS A 25 -15.73 -32.47 -0.16
CA HIS A 25 -17.08 -32.73 -0.66
C HIS A 25 -17.65 -31.57 -1.50
N MET A 26 -17.14 -30.34 -1.36
CA MET A 26 -17.58 -29.17 -2.11
C MET A 26 -17.03 -29.09 -3.55
N TRP A 27 -16.13 -30.00 -3.92
CA TRP A 27 -15.44 -29.99 -5.21
C TRP A 27 -15.89 -31.16 -6.06
N GLU A 28 -16.00 -31.00 -7.38
CA GLU A 28 -16.31 -32.09 -8.32
C GLU A 28 -15.05 -32.62 -9.02
N ASP A 29 -15.13 -33.81 -9.63
CA ASP A 29 -14.02 -34.37 -10.40
C ASP A 29 -13.81 -33.60 -11.73
N PRO A 30 -12.55 -33.40 -12.17
CA PRO A 30 -11.30 -33.97 -11.64
C PRO A 30 -10.64 -33.13 -10.52
N GLU A 31 -11.23 -31.99 -10.16
CA GLU A 31 -10.68 -31.02 -9.21
C GLU A 31 -10.64 -31.55 -7.77
N ARG A 32 -11.61 -32.40 -7.40
CA ARG A 32 -11.62 -33.18 -6.14
C ARG A 32 -10.39 -34.07 -6.02
N GLY A 33 -10.08 -34.86 -7.07
CA GLY A 33 -8.91 -35.72 -7.11
C GLY A 33 -7.57 -34.96 -6.94
N LYS A 34 -7.41 -33.84 -7.63
CA LYS A 34 -6.21 -32.98 -7.49
C LYS A 34 -6.05 -32.45 -6.06
N ARG A 35 -7.14 -31.96 -5.46
CA ARG A 35 -7.12 -31.45 -4.08
C ARG A 35 -6.79 -32.54 -3.07
N LYS A 36 -7.37 -33.74 -3.23
CA LYS A 36 -7.04 -34.91 -2.40
C LYS A 36 -5.55 -35.22 -2.43
N ALA A 37 -4.93 -35.20 -3.62
CA ALA A 37 -3.49 -35.42 -3.76
C ALA A 37 -2.64 -34.32 -3.08
N VAL A 38 -3.05 -33.05 -3.19
CA VAL A 38 -2.39 -31.93 -2.49
C VAL A 38 -2.49 -32.09 -0.96
N LEU A 39 -3.66 -32.45 -0.44
CA LEU A 39 -3.86 -32.67 1.00
C LEU A 39 -3.06 -33.86 1.53
N ALA A 40 -2.99 -34.96 0.77
CA ALA A 40 -2.14 -36.10 1.12
C ALA A 40 -0.65 -35.70 1.20
N LYS A 41 -0.17 -34.90 0.24
CA LYS A 41 1.20 -34.36 0.26
C LYS A 41 1.42 -33.43 1.45
N LEU A 42 0.47 -32.54 1.74
CA LEU A 42 0.56 -31.63 2.88
C LEU A 42 0.62 -32.41 4.21
N ARG A 43 -0.24 -33.42 4.38
CA ARG A 43 -0.23 -34.30 5.55
C ARG A 43 1.13 -34.94 5.77
N ALA A 44 1.73 -35.49 4.71
CA ALA A 44 3.07 -36.08 4.78
C ALA A 44 4.14 -35.05 5.20
N GLN A 45 4.02 -33.80 4.77
CA GLN A 45 4.93 -32.72 5.17
C GLN A 45 4.75 -32.31 6.63
N LEU A 46 3.52 -32.27 7.14
CA LEU A 46 3.21 -31.89 8.52
C LEU A 46 3.70 -32.94 9.54
N LEU A 47 3.58 -34.22 9.18
CA LEU A 47 4.05 -35.34 10.01
C LEU A 47 5.54 -35.65 9.84
N GLY A 48 6.14 -35.21 8.73
CA GLY A 48 7.56 -35.34 8.46
C GLY A 48 8.42 -34.45 9.36
N PRO A 49 9.74 -34.62 9.32
CA PRO A 49 10.66 -33.78 10.08
C PRO A 49 10.50 -32.31 9.67
N GLN A 50 10.41 -31.42 10.66
CA GLN A 50 10.36 -29.99 10.40
C GLN A 50 11.65 -29.55 9.70
N LYS A 51 11.51 -28.73 8.65
CA LYS A 51 12.67 -28.19 7.94
C LYS A 51 13.62 -27.49 8.90
N LEU A 52 14.92 -27.69 8.66
CA LEU A 52 15.96 -26.98 9.41
C LEU A 52 15.74 -25.46 9.33
N PRO A 53 16.11 -24.71 10.38
CA PRO A 53 16.02 -23.25 10.37
C PRO A 53 16.69 -22.67 9.13
N VAL A 54 15.91 -21.95 8.32
CA VAL A 54 16.44 -21.19 7.20
C VAL A 54 16.59 -19.75 7.65
N LYS A 55 17.75 -19.16 7.36
CA LYS A 55 17.97 -17.73 7.57
C LYS A 55 17.03 -16.95 6.66
N VAL A 56 15.99 -16.35 7.23
CA VAL A 56 15.13 -15.42 6.50
C VAL A 56 15.92 -14.13 6.29
N ARG A 57 16.19 -13.79 5.03
CA ARG A 57 16.78 -12.49 4.70
C ARG A 57 15.81 -11.40 5.15
N ARG A 58 16.28 -10.47 5.99
CA ARG A 58 15.49 -9.27 6.29
C ARG A 58 15.23 -8.53 4.97
N PRO A 59 13.98 -8.13 4.69
CA PRO A 59 13.71 -7.27 3.55
C PRO A 59 14.61 -6.03 3.63
N GLY A 60 15.16 -5.61 2.48
CA GLY A 60 15.87 -4.34 2.41
C GLY A 60 14.89 -3.22 2.76
N ARG A 61 15.22 -2.38 3.74
CA ARG A 61 14.43 -1.19 4.04
C ARG A 61 14.94 -0.07 3.14
N ILE A 62 14.08 0.46 2.28
CA ILE A 62 14.37 1.68 1.53
C ILE A 62 13.88 2.87 2.37
N PRO A 63 14.78 3.75 2.85
CA PRO A 63 14.37 4.95 3.55
C PRO A 63 13.69 5.92 2.59
N CYS A 64 12.61 6.58 3.03
CA CYS A 64 11.99 7.64 2.26
C CYS A 64 12.87 8.90 2.29
N PRO A 65 13.16 9.55 1.14
CA PRO A 65 13.96 10.78 1.11
C PRO A 65 13.18 12.02 1.58
N LEU A 66 11.86 11.88 1.78
CA LEU A 66 10.95 12.94 2.19
C LEU A 66 10.79 12.96 3.70
N GLN A 67 10.53 14.15 4.21
CA GLN A 67 10.13 14.40 5.59
C GLN A 67 8.75 15.06 5.61
N ALA A 68 8.05 14.94 6.72
CA ALA A 68 6.79 15.65 6.92
C ALA A 68 7.01 17.17 6.80
N GLY A 69 6.18 17.83 6.00
CA GLY A 69 6.28 19.24 5.64
C GLY A 69 6.97 19.52 4.30
N ASP A 70 7.73 18.56 3.75
CA ASP A 70 8.41 18.75 2.48
C ASP A 70 7.44 19.03 1.33
N VAL A 71 7.85 19.92 0.43
CA VAL A 71 7.19 20.11 -0.86
C VAL A 71 8.12 19.60 -1.95
N PHE A 72 7.61 18.73 -2.81
CA PHE A 72 8.37 18.14 -3.90
C PHE A 72 7.59 18.17 -5.21
N LEU A 73 8.32 18.10 -6.32
CA LEU A 73 7.78 17.88 -7.65
C LEU A 73 7.91 16.40 -8.00
N LEU A 74 6.82 15.82 -8.43
CA LEU A 74 6.72 14.49 -9.01
C LEU A 74 6.68 14.61 -10.53
N THR A 75 7.63 13.98 -11.21
CA THR A 75 7.58 13.84 -12.68
C THR A 75 6.57 12.75 -13.06
N LEU A 76 5.60 13.12 -13.91
CA LEU A 76 4.57 12.22 -14.46
C LEU A 76 5.09 11.51 -15.72
N ALA A 77 4.35 10.48 -16.17
CA ALA A 77 4.75 9.69 -17.33
C ALA A 77 4.85 10.51 -18.64
N ASP A 78 4.10 11.61 -18.74
CA ASP A 78 4.10 12.54 -19.85
C ASP A 78 5.11 13.70 -19.69
N GLY A 79 5.96 13.66 -18.65
CA GLY A 79 6.97 14.67 -18.37
C GLY A 79 6.46 15.91 -17.62
N ARG A 80 5.14 16.03 -17.38
CA ARG A 80 4.60 17.10 -16.52
C ARG A 80 5.06 16.91 -15.08
N LYS A 81 5.02 17.99 -14.30
CA LYS A 81 5.37 17.97 -12.87
C LYS A 81 4.17 18.28 -12.00
N ALA A 82 3.80 17.33 -11.14
CA ALA A 82 2.82 17.52 -10.08
C ALA A 82 3.52 18.02 -8.81
N ARG A 83 2.97 19.04 -8.13
CA ARG A 83 3.54 19.52 -6.86
C ARG A 83 2.80 18.91 -5.69
N LEU A 84 3.53 18.20 -4.84
CA LEU A 84 2.98 17.47 -3.70
C LEU A 84 3.58 18.03 -2.40
N ARG A 85 2.79 18.02 -1.33
CA ARG A 85 3.24 18.26 0.03
C ARG A 85 3.18 16.97 0.83
N THR A 86 4.27 16.63 1.50
CA THR A 86 4.34 15.52 2.44
C THR A 86 3.72 15.93 3.77
N LEU A 87 2.71 15.21 4.22
CA LEU A 87 2.00 15.47 5.47
C LEU A 87 2.60 14.67 6.62
N ALA A 88 2.97 13.42 6.35
CA ALA A 88 3.57 12.51 7.30
C ALA A 88 4.39 11.44 6.56
N VAL A 89 5.25 10.74 7.29
CA VAL A 89 5.97 9.55 6.80
C VAL A 89 5.81 8.47 7.85
N GLU A 90 5.15 7.37 7.48
CA GLU A 90 4.97 6.23 8.36
C GLU A 90 6.03 5.16 8.08
N GLY A 91 6.73 4.72 9.11
CA GLY A 91 7.69 3.61 9.01
C GLY A 91 6.98 2.25 9.03
N HIS A 92 7.42 1.33 8.19
CA HIS A 92 6.92 -0.04 8.17
C HIS A 92 8.07 -1.02 7.88
N ARG A 93 7.85 -2.31 8.16
CA ARG A 93 8.89 -3.36 8.06
C ARG A 93 9.51 -3.51 6.66
N LEU A 94 8.84 -3.02 5.63
CA LEU A 94 9.25 -3.11 4.23
C LEU A 94 9.79 -1.79 3.64
N GLY A 95 9.65 -0.68 4.36
CA GLY A 95 9.96 0.64 3.82
C GLY A 95 9.20 1.74 4.53
N ASP A 96 9.39 2.97 4.05
CA ASP A 96 8.73 4.16 4.57
C ASP A 96 7.60 4.61 3.62
N PHE A 97 6.53 5.13 4.19
CA PHE A 97 5.25 5.40 3.52
C PHE A 97 4.89 6.88 3.68
N PRO A 98 5.29 7.73 2.73
CA PRO A 98 4.88 9.12 2.73
C PRO A 98 3.37 9.24 2.45
N ILE A 99 2.73 10.09 3.24
CA ILE A 99 1.35 10.55 3.06
C ILE A 99 1.44 11.94 2.44
N VAL A 100 0.75 12.14 1.31
CA VAL A 100 0.89 13.36 0.51
C VAL A 100 -0.44 13.93 0.06
N GLU A 101 -0.41 15.22 -0.27
CA GLU A 101 -1.50 15.92 -0.95
C GLU A 101 -0.98 16.71 -2.16
N LEU A 102 -1.82 16.83 -3.19
CA LEU A 102 -1.55 17.65 -4.36
C LEU A 102 -1.83 19.13 -4.05
N ILE A 103 -0.87 19.99 -4.33
CA ILE A 103 -0.95 21.44 -4.12
C ILE A 103 -0.58 22.22 -5.37
N ASP A 104 -1.09 23.44 -5.49
CA ASP A 104 -0.74 24.34 -6.57
C ASP A 104 0.56 25.13 -6.29
N ARG A 105 0.88 26.08 -7.18
CA ARG A 105 2.05 26.97 -7.03
C ARG A 105 2.03 27.85 -5.77
N ARG A 106 0.84 28.10 -5.21
CA ARG A 106 0.65 28.91 -4.00
C ARG A 106 0.51 28.04 -2.74
N GLY A 107 0.71 26.73 -2.85
CA GLY A 107 0.55 25.80 -1.73
C GLY A 107 -0.91 25.49 -1.38
N ARG A 108 -1.86 25.84 -2.26
CA ARG A 108 -3.28 25.57 -2.08
C ARG A 108 -3.56 24.14 -2.52
N ARG A 109 -4.23 23.38 -1.67
CA ARG A 109 -4.64 22.00 -1.97
C ARG A 109 -5.65 21.95 -3.11
N PHE A 110 -5.50 20.97 -3.99
CA PHE A 110 -6.53 20.63 -4.97
C PHE A 110 -7.73 20.02 -4.23
N ARG A 111 -8.96 20.46 -4.55
CA ARG A 111 -10.19 19.95 -3.92
C ARG A 111 -10.49 18.55 -4.50
N GLN A 112 -10.82 17.61 -3.63
CA GLN A 112 -10.98 16.20 -4.00
C GLN A 112 -12.11 15.90 -4.99
N TYR A 113 -11.78 14.95 -5.87
CA TYR A 113 -12.59 13.83 -6.35
C TYR A 113 -13.92 13.61 -5.59
N ARG A 114 -15.05 13.77 -6.29
CA ARG A 114 -16.23 12.92 -6.06
C ARG A 114 -15.93 11.60 -6.75
N GLY A 115 -15.62 10.58 -5.97
CA GLY A 115 -15.75 9.22 -6.46
C GLY A 115 -17.20 8.83 -6.38
N ASP A 116 -17.81 8.55 -7.52
CA ASP A 116 -19.02 7.74 -7.58
C ASP A 116 -18.67 6.27 -7.27
N ASP A 117 -17.93 6.02 -6.19
CA ASP A 117 -17.76 4.68 -5.64
C ASP A 117 -18.97 4.41 -4.74
N ALA A 118 -19.86 3.54 -5.21
CA ALA A 118 -21.07 3.09 -4.51
C ALA A 118 -20.81 2.37 -3.16
N PHE A 119 -19.56 2.34 -2.68
CA PHE A 119 -19.12 1.70 -1.44
C PHE A 119 -18.51 2.69 -0.42
N ASP A 120 -18.79 3.99 -0.55
CA ASP A 120 -18.39 5.02 0.41
C ASP A 120 -19.61 5.48 1.28
N PRO A 121 -20.04 4.69 2.29
CA PRO A 121 -21.27 4.97 3.05
C PRO A 121 -21.15 6.14 4.02
N VAL A 122 -19.96 6.72 4.17
CA VAL A 122 -19.74 7.87 5.04
C VAL A 122 -19.09 8.93 4.19
N GLY A 123 -19.79 10.03 3.94
CA GLY A 123 -19.27 11.22 3.26
C GLY A 123 -18.11 11.88 4.02
N SER A 124 -17.00 11.17 4.20
CA SER A 124 -15.81 11.65 4.85
C SER A 124 -15.10 12.59 3.89
N LYS A 125 -15.30 13.88 4.18
CA LYS A 125 -14.51 14.99 3.64
C LYS A 125 -13.03 14.68 3.95
N GLU A 126 -12.18 14.64 2.92
CA GLU A 126 -10.70 14.59 2.98
C GLU A 126 -9.95 13.25 2.69
N LYS A 127 -10.11 12.67 1.48
CA LYS A 127 -9.25 11.64 0.82
C LYS A 127 -7.78 12.06 0.53
N TRP A 128 -6.83 11.68 1.39
CA TRP A 128 -5.37 11.87 1.13
C TRP A 128 -4.70 10.62 0.62
N ALA A 129 -3.63 10.77 -0.18
CA ALA A 129 -2.93 9.64 -0.78
C ALA A 129 -1.73 9.20 0.08
N ARG A 130 -1.75 7.97 0.57
CA ARG A 130 -0.54 7.25 1.01
C ARG A 130 0.08 6.56 -0.20
N PHE A 131 1.41 6.59 -0.34
CA PHE A 131 2.12 5.71 -1.28
C PHE A 131 3.26 4.95 -0.61
N GLU A 132 3.64 3.82 -1.21
CA GLU A 132 4.63 2.90 -0.67
C GLU A 132 5.97 3.06 -1.39
N ILE A 133 7.07 3.14 -0.62
CA ILE A 133 8.43 3.01 -1.13
C ILE A 133 9.01 1.70 -0.61
N VAL A 134 8.84 0.61 -1.37
CA VAL A 134 9.23 -0.75 -0.97
C VAL A 134 10.07 -1.43 -2.06
N ASP A 135 11.16 -2.08 -1.68
CA ASP A 135 12.01 -2.85 -2.60
C ASP A 135 11.23 -4.04 -3.21
N GLY A 136 11.35 -4.25 -4.53
CA GLY A 136 10.73 -5.37 -5.25
C GLY A 136 9.30 -5.15 -5.77
N ILE A 137 8.71 -3.96 -5.59
CA ILE A 137 7.47 -3.57 -6.28
C ILE A 137 7.83 -2.90 -7.62
N ARG A 138 7.17 -3.31 -8.71
CA ARG A 138 7.55 -2.94 -10.09
C ARG A 138 7.42 -1.45 -10.41
N ASP A 139 6.67 -0.70 -9.61
CA ASP A 139 6.32 0.70 -9.85
C ASP A 139 6.60 1.53 -8.58
N VAL A 140 7.86 1.69 -8.18
CA VAL A 140 8.25 2.50 -7.01
C VAL A 140 8.92 3.78 -7.50
N PRO A 141 8.73 4.95 -6.85
CA PRO A 141 9.48 6.16 -7.18
C PRO A 141 10.97 5.88 -7.15
N ARG A 142 11.67 6.30 -8.20
CA ARG A 142 13.11 6.43 -8.10
C ARG A 142 13.45 7.79 -7.48
N PRO A 143 14.60 7.94 -6.81
CA PRO A 143 15.02 9.23 -6.26
C PRO A 143 14.99 10.36 -7.30
N GLU A 144 15.30 10.08 -8.56
CA GLU A 144 15.25 11.04 -9.67
C GLU A 144 13.83 11.51 -10.04
N ASP A 145 12.78 10.75 -9.68
CA ASP A 145 11.38 11.13 -9.92
C ASP A 145 10.88 12.18 -8.92
N ILE A 146 11.62 12.39 -7.82
CA ILE A 146 11.26 13.23 -6.69
C ILE A 146 12.25 14.38 -6.58
N GLN A 147 11.81 15.58 -6.94
CA GLN A 147 12.60 16.80 -6.74
C GLN A 147 12.05 17.57 -5.55
N VAL A 148 12.73 17.51 -4.40
CA VAL A 148 12.37 18.37 -3.25
C VAL A 148 12.65 19.83 -3.61
N VAL A 149 11.62 20.67 -3.52
CA VAL A 149 11.68 22.10 -3.89
C VAL A 149 11.55 23.03 -2.68
N ALA A 150 11.05 22.53 -1.55
CA ALA A 150 11.12 23.22 -0.28
C ALA A 150 11.10 22.21 0.88
N ARG A 151 11.86 22.50 1.94
CA ARG A 151 11.71 21.84 3.24
C ARG A 151 10.72 22.67 4.06
N GLY A 152 9.68 22.05 4.57
CA GLY A 152 8.62 22.75 5.31
C GLY A 152 8.43 22.18 6.71
N ALA A 153 7.74 22.94 7.56
CA ALA A 153 7.30 22.41 8.86
C ALA A 153 6.14 21.43 8.65
N PRO A 154 6.07 20.33 9.41
CA PRO A 154 4.96 19.39 9.35
C PRO A 154 3.63 20.08 9.72
N PRO A 155 2.49 19.54 9.27
CA PRO A 155 1.17 20.04 9.67
C PRO A 155 1.02 20.05 11.20
N LYS A 156 0.34 21.07 11.74
CA LYS A 156 -0.02 21.13 13.17
C LYS A 156 -1.21 20.20 13.44
N GLY A 157 -0.97 18.92 13.62
CA GLY A 157 -1.98 17.95 14.02
C GLY A 157 -1.84 16.58 13.34
N PRO A 158 -2.51 15.54 13.87
CA PRO A 158 -2.49 14.21 13.29
C PRO A 158 -3.13 14.21 11.90
N VAL A 159 -2.52 13.43 11.03
CA VAL A 159 -2.93 13.26 9.64
C VAL A 159 -3.80 11.98 9.57
N THR A 160 -5.14 12.14 9.53
CA THR A 160 -6.13 11.12 9.10
C THR A 160 -6.04 10.66 7.64
N VAL A 161 -5.36 9.54 7.37
CA VAL A 161 -5.33 8.93 6.02
C VAL A 161 -6.69 8.30 5.68
N ILE A 162 -7.32 8.74 4.59
CA ILE A 162 -8.61 8.19 4.13
C ILE A 162 -8.46 7.30 2.88
N THR A 163 -7.37 7.39 2.12
CA THR A 163 -7.10 6.47 0.99
C THR A 163 -5.62 6.07 0.89
N SER A 164 -5.38 4.86 0.39
CA SER A 164 -4.04 4.35 0.09
C SER A 164 -3.96 4.04 -1.40
N MET A 165 -2.97 4.60 -2.09
CA MET A 165 -2.77 4.43 -3.52
C MET A 165 -1.37 3.92 -3.81
N GLY A 166 -1.27 2.89 -4.65
CA GLY A 166 0.02 2.52 -5.25
C GLY A 166 0.57 3.67 -6.10
N TRP A 167 1.88 3.72 -6.29
CA TRP A 167 2.58 4.79 -7.02
C TRP A 167 2.01 5.09 -8.42
N ARG A 168 1.69 4.04 -9.18
CA ARG A 168 1.08 4.17 -10.51
C ARG A 168 -0.27 4.88 -10.44
N ALA A 169 -1.10 4.52 -9.46
CA ALA A 169 -2.41 5.15 -9.25
C ALA A 169 -2.24 6.62 -8.84
N LEU A 170 -1.26 6.94 -7.99
CA LEU A 170 -0.93 8.33 -7.64
C LEU A 170 -0.53 9.15 -8.87
N ARG A 171 0.32 8.63 -9.76
CA ARG A 171 0.72 9.33 -11.00
C ARG A 171 -0.48 9.56 -11.94
N MET A 172 -1.32 8.54 -12.13
CA MET A 172 -2.53 8.66 -12.94
C MET A 172 -3.49 9.71 -12.37
N GLU A 173 -3.68 9.70 -11.05
CA GLU A 173 -4.57 10.65 -10.38
C GLU A 173 -4.01 12.07 -10.46
N CYS A 174 -2.69 12.25 -10.30
CA CYS A 174 -2.06 13.55 -10.49
C CYS A 174 -2.24 14.06 -11.93
N ALA A 175 -2.04 13.21 -12.94
CA ALA A 175 -2.25 13.58 -14.35
C ALA A 175 -3.70 14.00 -14.58
N ARG A 176 -4.66 13.17 -14.13
CA ARG A 176 -6.10 13.43 -14.22
C ARG A 176 -6.49 14.77 -13.59
N LEU A 177 -6.01 15.05 -12.36
CA LEU A 177 -6.29 16.29 -11.65
C LEU A 177 -5.66 17.52 -12.31
N LEU A 178 -4.51 17.37 -12.98
CA LEU A 178 -3.91 18.45 -13.75
C LEU A 178 -4.64 18.73 -15.07
N ASP A 179 -5.31 17.71 -15.63
CA ASP A 179 -6.12 17.82 -16.85
C ASP A 179 -7.55 18.32 -16.57
N GLU A 180 -8.08 18.11 -15.36
CA GLU A 180 -9.45 18.44 -14.99
C GLU A 180 -9.63 19.96 -14.76
N PRO A 181 -10.35 20.70 -15.63
CA PRO A 181 -10.48 22.16 -15.52
C PRO A 181 -11.21 22.62 -14.23
N GLY A 182 -12.03 21.73 -13.66
CA GLY A 182 -12.78 21.93 -12.42
C GLY A 182 -12.00 21.61 -11.14
N ALA A 183 -10.82 20.97 -11.25
CA ALA A 183 -9.91 20.73 -10.14
C ALA A 183 -9.15 22.01 -9.78
N GLN A 184 -9.87 23.10 -9.49
CA GLN A 184 -9.25 24.35 -9.08
C GLN A 184 -8.92 24.31 -7.58
N PRO A 185 -7.69 24.69 -7.20
CA PRO A 185 -7.34 24.93 -5.81
C PRO A 185 -8.23 26.05 -5.27
N GLN A 186 -8.78 25.90 -4.07
CA GLN A 186 -9.68 26.89 -3.45
C GLN A 186 -9.21 28.33 -3.75
N ARG A 187 -10.05 29.16 -4.36
CA ARG A 187 -10.00 30.59 -4.03
C ARG A 187 -10.31 30.64 -2.54
N GLY A 188 -9.34 31.08 -1.73
CA GLY A 188 -9.60 31.31 -0.32
C GLY A 188 -10.87 32.14 -0.21
N LEU A 189 -11.86 31.64 0.52
CA LEU A 189 -12.93 32.49 1.02
C LEU A 189 -12.23 33.39 2.04
N PHE A 190 -11.78 34.55 1.59
CA PHE A 190 -11.61 35.67 2.50
C PHE A 190 -13.02 36.04 2.98
N ARG A 191 -13.31 35.70 4.23
CA ARG A 191 -14.15 36.49 5.13
C ARG A 191 -13.54 36.39 6.53
#